data_AF-A0A450TRI2-F1
#
_entry.id   AF-A0A450TRI2-F1
#
_cell.length_a   1.000
_cell.length_b   1.000
_cell.length_c   1.000
_cell.angle_alpha   90.00
_cell.angle_beta   90.00
_cell.angle_gamma   90.00
#
_symmetry.space_group_name_H-M   'P 1'
#
loop_
_entity.id
_entity.type
_entity.pdbx_description
1 polymer ?
#
loop_
_entity_poly.entity_id
_entity_poly.type
_entity_poly.pdbx_seq_one_letter_code
_entity_poly.pdbx_strand_id
1 'polypeptide(L)' 'MTAIAEKILTDALALPPVDRAELIERLFRGFDSPDHHGDSPIDSAWKLEVESRIDAYYRGEIDASPADEVVARIKWR' A
#
# COMPACT_ATOMS: atom_id res chain seq x y z
N MET A 1 5.02 -16.23 15.71
CA MET A 1 4.11 -16.68 14.62
C MET A 1 3.36 -17.91 15.13
N THR A 2 2.21 -18.27 14.56
CA THR A 2 1.59 -19.58 14.91
C THR A 2 2.40 -20.71 14.28
N ALA A 3 2.30 -21.92 14.81
CA ALA A 3 2.97 -23.09 14.22
C ALA A 3 2.58 -23.29 12.73
N ILE A 4 1.35 -22.93 12.37
CA ILE A 4 0.86 -22.95 10.99
C ILE A 4 1.59 -21.90 10.14
N ALA A 5 1.71 -20.66 10.63
CA ALA A 5 2.40 -19.59 9.92
C ALA A 5 3.89 -19.89 9.70
N GLU A 6 4.56 -20.54 10.67
CA GLU A 6 5.97 -20.95 10.54
C GLU A 6 6.16 -22.05 9.49
N LYS A 7 5.24 -23.02 9.45
CA LYS A 7 5.24 -24.04 8.41
C LYS A 7 5.02 -23.44 7.02
N ILE A 8 4.03 -22.55 6.87
CA ILE A 8 3.75 -21.85 5.60
C ILE A 8 4.97 -21.05 5.13
N LEU A 9 5.63 -20.33 6.04
CA LEU A 9 6.85 -19.58 5.70
C LEU A 9 7.97 -20.51 5.21
N THR A 10 8.19 -21.63 5.91
CA THR A 10 9.21 -22.62 5.54
C THR A 10 8.94 -23.18 4.14
N ASP A 11 7.69 -23.61 3.89
CA ASP A 11 7.28 -24.18 2.61
C ASP A 11 7.39 -23.13 1.47
N ALA A 12 7.00 -21.87 1.73
CA ALA A 12 7.08 -20.78 0.75
C ALA A 12 8.52 -20.40 0.36
N LEU A 13 9.46 -20.45 1.31
CA LEU A 13 10.88 -20.15 1.05
C LEU A 13 11.58 -21.23 0.23
N ALA A 14 11.04 -22.46 0.18
CA ALA A 14 11.54 -23.55 -0.64
C ALA A 14 11.05 -23.48 -2.10
N LEU A 15 10.06 -22.63 -2.40
CA LEU A 15 9.51 -22.50 -3.75
C LEU A 15 10.50 -21.82 -4.72
N PRO A 16 10.44 -22.15 -6.03
CA PRO A 16 11.05 -21.37 -7.08
C PRO A 16 10.67 -19.88 -7.00
N PRO A 17 11.52 -18.95 -7.48
CA PRO A 17 11.26 -17.51 -7.38
C PRO A 17 9.91 -17.07 -7.97
N VAL A 18 9.48 -17.67 -9.08
CA VAL A 18 8.21 -17.32 -9.76
C VAL A 18 7.01 -17.72 -8.90
N ASP A 19 6.98 -18.96 -8.42
CA ASP A 19 5.88 -19.47 -7.59
C ASP A 19 5.80 -18.72 -6.25
N ARG A 20 6.96 -18.31 -5.72
CA ARG A 20 7.03 -17.47 -4.52
C ARG A 20 6.43 -16.08 -4.75
N ALA A 21 6.73 -15.46 -5.89
CA ALA A 21 6.16 -14.17 -6.25
C ALA A 21 4.64 -14.27 -6.42
N GLU A 22 4.14 -15.30 -7.10
CA GLU A 22 2.71 -15.56 -7.24
C GLU A 22 2.02 -15.77 -5.87
N LEU A 23 2.63 -16.56 -4.99
CA LEU A 23 2.11 -16.79 -3.64
C LEU A 23 2.02 -15.49 -2.83
N ILE A 24 3.05 -14.65 -2.87
CA ILE A 24 3.05 -13.34 -2.21
C ILE A 24 1.91 -12.48 -2.75
N GLU A 25 1.74 -12.40 -4.08
CA GLU A 25 0.68 -11.61 -4.69
C GLU A 25 -0.71 -12.08 -4.24
N ARG A 26 -0.95 -13.39 -4.22
CA ARG A 26 -2.24 -13.97 -3.83
C ARG A 26 -2.53 -13.77 -2.35
N LEU A 27 -1.53 -13.90 -1.48
CA LEU A 27 -1.66 -13.58 -0.06
C LEU A 27 -1.91 -12.09 0.15
N PHE A 28 -1.25 -11.24 -0.64
CA PHE A 28 -1.42 -9.79 -0.56
C PHE A 28 -2.83 -9.35 -0.95
N ARG A 29 -3.37 -9.91 -2.04
CA ARG A 29 -4.77 -9.70 -2.47
C ARG A 29 -5.79 -10.13 -1.41
N GLY A 30 -5.44 -11.01 -0.48
CA GLY A 30 -6.29 -11.38 0.65
C GLY A 30 -6.50 -10.26 1.66
N PHE A 31 -5.61 -9.25 1.70
CA PHE A 31 -5.81 -8.04 2.48
C PHE A 31 -6.76 -7.05 1.80
N ASP A 32 -6.96 -7.17 0.48
CA ASP A 32 -7.88 -6.34 -0.30
C ASP A 32 -9.36 -6.74 -0.09
N SER A 33 -9.75 -7.22 1.09
CA SER A 33 -11.15 -7.61 1.38
C SER A 33 -12.07 -6.41 1.08
N PRO A 34 -13.22 -6.62 0.40
CA PRO A 34 -14.19 -5.54 0.12
C PRO A 34 -14.70 -4.86 1.39
N ASP A 35 -14.56 -5.50 2.55
CA ASP A 35 -14.91 -4.94 3.86
C ASP A 35 -13.96 -3.80 4.30
N HIS A 36 -12.82 -3.63 3.64
CA HIS A 36 -11.75 -2.70 4.03
C HIS A 36 -11.34 -1.71 2.95
N HIS A 37 -11.80 -1.87 1.71
CA HIS A 37 -11.44 -0.98 0.61
C HIS A 37 -12.68 -0.57 -0.19
N GLY A 38 -13.08 0.69 0.00
CA GLY A 38 -14.06 1.38 -0.85
C GLY A 38 -15.23 2.01 -0.11
N ASP A 39 -15.71 1.37 0.96
CA ASP A 39 -16.92 1.81 1.67
C ASP A 39 -16.64 2.18 3.15
N SER A 40 -15.38 2.14 3.60
CA SER A 40 -15.02 2.69 4.90
C SER A 40 -15.20 4.22 4.87
N PRO A 41 -15.82 4.84 5.89
CA PRO A 41 -15.89 6.31 6.00
C PRO A 41 -14.51 6.99 5.90
N ILE A 42 -13.45 6.28 6.31
CA ILE A 42 -12.07 6.74 6.20
C ILE A 42 -11.65 6.81 4.73
N ASP A 43 -11.86 5.75 3.93
CA ASP A 43 -11.50 5.73 2.52
C ASP A 43 -12.22 6.82 1.73
N SER A 44 -13.51 7.01 2.03
CA SER A 44 -14.31 8.08 1.42
C SER A 44 -13.76 9.47 1.77
N ALA A 45 -13.40 9.69 3.04
CA ALA A 45 -12.80 10.95 3.48
C ALA A 45 -11.43 11.18 2.84
N TRP A 46 -10.60 10.13 2.73
CA TRP A 46 -9.30 10.20 2.05
C TRP A 46 -9.42 10.52 0.57
N LYS A 47 -10.38 9.89 -0.13
CA LYS A 47 -10.65 10.18 -1.53
C LYS A 47 -11.02 11.66 -1.73
N LEU A 48 -11.94 12.18 -0.91
CA LEU A 48 -12.33 13.59 -0.96
C LEU A 48 -11.15 14.53 -0.68
N GLU A 49 -10.35 14.23 0.34
CA GLU A 49 -9.16 15.02 0.69
C GLU A 49 -8.13 15.06 -0.44
N VAL A 50 -7.86 13.91 -1.07
CA VAL A 50 -6.89 13.81 -2.18
C VAL A 50 -7.34 14.66 -3.36
N GLU A 51 -8.59 14.53 -3.79
CA GLU A 51 -9.15 15.35 -4.88
C GLU A 51 -9.11 16.84 -4.51
N SER A 52 -9.51 17.20 -3.29
CA SER A 52 -9.49 18.59 -2.82
C SER A 52 -8.09 19.19 -2.84
N ARG A 53 -7.05 18.44 -2.47
CA ARG A 53 -5.66 18.91 -2.49
C ARG A 53 -5.12 19.05 -3.92
N ILE A 54 -5.47 18.14 -4.81
CA ILE A 54 -5.08 18.24 -6.22
C ILE A 54 -5.68 19.51 -6.83
N ASP A 55 -6.96 19.77 -6.59
CA ASP A 55 -7.64 20.95 -7.06
C ASP A 55 -7.05 22.25 -6.48
N ALA A 56 -6.75 22.28 -5.18
CA ALA A 56 -6.11 23.42 -4.54
C ALA A 56 -4.70 23.69 -5.12
N TYR A 57 -3.94 22.63 -5.41
CA TYR A 57 -2.63 22.76 -6.07
C TYR A 57 -2.76 23.34 -7.47
N TYR A 58 -3.72 22.88 -8.27
CA TYR A 58 -3.96 23.44 -9.60
C TYR A 58 -4.46 24.89 -9.58
N ARG A 59 -5.15 25.31 -8.51
CA ARG A 59 -5.51 26.72 -8.29
C ARG A 59 -4.36 27.57 -7.74
N GLY A 60 -3.22 26.97 -7.39
CA GLY A 60 -2.09 27.67 -6.78
C GLY A 60 -2.31 28.07 -5.33
N GLU A 61 -3.25 27.43 -4.63
CA GLU A 61 -3.57 27.68 -3.22
C GLU A 61 -2.63 26.93 -2.26
N ILE A 62 -1.95 25.89 -2.75
CA ILE A 62 -0.97 25.12 -1.99
C ILE A 62 0.28 24.88 -2.84
N ASP A 63 1.43 24.85 -2.17
CA ASP A 63 2.73 24.54 -2.79
C ASP A 63 2.99 23.03 -2.82
N ALA A 64 3.73 22.56 -3.81
CA ALA A 64 4.25 21.19 -3.88
C ALA A 64 5.77 21.18 -3.70
N SER A 65 6.28 20.11 -3.08
CA SER A 65 7.71 19.82 -3.06
C SER A 65 8.09 18.90 -4.24
N PRO A 66 9.28 19.07 -4.84
CA PRO A 66 9.84 18.12 -5.77
C PRO A 66 9.90 16.70 -5.18
N ALA A 67 9.58 15.69 -5.98
CA ALA A 67 9.45 14.31 -5.52
C ALA A 67 10.78 13.74 -4.99
N ASP A 68 11.90 14.10 -5.63
CA ASP A 68 13.25 13.73 -5.22
C ASP A 68 13.62 14.31 -3.84
N GLU A 69 13.25 15.55 -3.54
CA GLU A 69 13.43 16.15 -2.22
C GLU A 69 12.60 15.44 -1.14
N VAL A 70 11.36 15.07 -1.46
CA VAL A 70 10.49 14.31 -0.56
C VAL A 70 11.11 12.94 -0.24
N VAL A 71 11.56 12.20 -1.26
CA VAL A 71 12.22 10.90 -1.10
C VAL A 71 13.51 11.05 -0.28
N ALA A 72 14.32 12.07 -0.55
CA ALA A 72 15.54 12.36 0.20
C ALA A 72 15.28 12.69 1.68
N ARG A 73 14.13 13.29 2.02
CA ARG A 73 13.72 13.56 3.41
C ARG A 73 13.20 12.32 4.12
N ILE A 74 12.53 11.42 3.40
CA ILE A 74 11.86 10.25 3.98
C ILE A 74 12.82 9.09 4.27
N LYS A 75 14.12 9.16 3.87
CA LYS A 75 15.17 8.13 4.04
C LYS A 75 14.70 6.96 4.90
N TRP A 76 14.15 5.94 4.25
CA TRP A 76 13.70 4.71 4.90
C TRP A 76 14.84 4.22 5.79
N ARG A 77 14.61 4.31 7.10
CA ARG A 77 15.54 3.88 8.14
C ARG A 77 15.24 2.44 8.49
#